data_AF-A0A8S3QYX5-F1
#
_entry.id   AF-A0A8S3QYX5-F1
#
_cell.length_a   1.000
_cell.length_b   1.000
_cell.length_c   1.000
_cell.angle_alpha   90.00
_cell.angle_beta   90.00
_cell.angle_gamma   90.00
#
_symmetry.space_group_name_H-M   'P 1'
#
loop_
_entity.id
_entity.type
_entity.pdbx_description
1 polymer ?
#
loop_
_entity_poly.entity_id
_entity_poly.type
_entity_poly.pdbx_seq_one_letter_code
_entity_poly.pdbx_strand_id
1 'polypeptide(L)'
;MFGVYLVLICFPAYTSAVACGVKTVGGTNLGGGTYTNWDNTTTGAGYLAKAYILDCCGLLSGFNVEIAGLGTIYLQIWRQSVSTYKLVHSSQYTFSTADALTVHYLPIDDAEQPTILENDMLGWYTSGTDMVPYDNGAGAVNQNYRVDAGSASGPTPFNSGSLLSGRSYAINFVTAVNSAPFFTNGGTKVSFLDTKTVSLGITLYQMSVTDDNKDDTALTVEMTNAADTTFISDLRHRIKSSAANWKVGEYTLEYSVKDQCLNEGTTYVIVGVNNTAPEIRNTVISYNIKENNNDETQIMSLTVTDKQTYRCNLGTVSPNDGILIIKQPTETDPFNLYLKGGSMKDIDNDAKPQYTVTAVCTDDYGLATEKIFYVNVEKNIEPVIDVLPNAVIFGSIGGVTGLLFVVALVIVFIKRSSILKMIQESTQQNNSPLYENDIGLQQQVYQDLNPFREDINSPYDVMHTNNSPLYEHDIGLENQVYQDLTPDREDNNTPYDELHIKIQHMKS
;
A
#
# COMPACT_ATOMS: atom_id res chain seq x y z
N MET A 1 -27.49 5.89 1.26
CA MET A 1 -27.40 6.24 -0.17
C MET A 1 -26.04 5.80 -0.66
N PHE A 2 -25.95 4.63 -1.29
CA PHE A 2 -24.70 4.15 -1.89
C PHE A 2 -24.54 4.82 -3.25
N GLY A 3 -23.67 5.82 -3.33
CA GLY A 3 -23.28 6.44 -4.59
C GLY A 3 -22.40 5.46 -5.36
N VAL A 4 -22.94 4.86 -6.41
CA VAL A 4 -22.17 4.09 -7.38
C VAL A 4 -21.35 5.10 -8.18
N TYR A 5 -20.09 5.28 -7.82
CA TYR A 5 -19.14 6.01 -8.66
C TYR A 5 -18.82 5.13 -9.87
N LEU A 6 -19.46 5.45 -10.99
CA LEU A 6 -19.09 4.93 -12.29
C LEU A 6 -17.76 5.57 -12.68
N VAL A 7 -16.65 4.92 -12.34
CA VAL A 7 -15.32 5.31 -12.82
C VAL A 7 -15.31 5.04 -14.31
N LEU A 8 -15.43 6.10 -15.11
CA LEU A 8 -15.25 6.05 -16.55
C LEU A 8 -13.74 5.84 -16.81
N ILE A 9 -13.33 4.58 -16.95
CA ILE A 9 -11.96 4.24 -17.35
C ILE A 9 -11.86 4.54 -18.85
N CYS A 10 -11.33 5.71 -19.21
CA CYS A 10 -10.90 5.99 -20.57
C CYS A 10 -9.66 5.15 -20.85
N PHE A 11 -9.83 4.01 -21.52
CA PHE A 11 -8.70 3.26 -22.06
C PHE A 11 -8.01 4.11 -23.14
N PRO A 12 -6.71 4.42 -23.02
CA PRO A 12 -5.98 5.05 -24.11
C PRO A 12 -6.06 4.16 -25.35
N ALA A 13 -6.21 4.77 -26.52
CA ALA A 13 -6.27 4.05 -27.78
C ALA A 13 -4.98 3.26 -27.99
N TYR A 14 -5.09 1.94 -28.07
CA TYR A 14 -3.99 1.03 -28.37
C TYR A 14 -3.34 1.43 -29.70
N THR A 15 -2.10 1.90 -29.68
CA THR A 15 -1.24 1.92 -30.87
C THR A 15 -0.62 0.53 -30.98
N SER A 16 -1.30 -0.40 -31.62
CA SER A 16 -0.70 -1.69 -31.99
C SER A 16 0.49 -1.45 -32.91
N ALA A 17 1.62 -2.12 -32.70
CA ALA A 17 2.68 -2.15 -33.70
C ALA A 17 2.09 -2.68 -35.01
N VAL A 18 2.14 -1.84 -36.04
CA VAL A 18 1.75 -2.25 -37.39
C VAL A 18 2.91 -3.09 -37.92
N ALA A 19 2.61 -4.30 -38.43
CA ALA A 19 3.62 -5.09 -39.11
C ALA A 19 4.32 -4.23 -40.16
N CYS A 20 5.65 -4.30 -40.21
CA CYS A 20 6.45 -3.57 -41.20
C CYS A 20 6.08 -3.84 -42.66
N GLY A 21 5.29 -4.89 -42.90
CA GLY A 21 4.95 -5.39 -44.21
C GLY A 21 6.14 -6.04 -44.89
N VAL A 22 6.06 -6.13 -46.21
CA VAL A 22 7.16 -6.63 -47.04
C VAL A 22 8.11 -5.48 -47.34
N LYS A 23 9.40 -5.72 -47.14
CA LYS A 23 10.44 -4.74 -47.39
C LYS A 23 11.48 -5.37 -48.29
N THR A 24 11.84 -4.64 -49.34
CA THR A 24 12.60 -5.14 -50.47
C THR A 24 14.00 -4.55 -50.47
N VAL A 25 15.00 -5.41 -50.63
CA VAL A 25 16.41 -5.01 -50.72
C VAL A 25 16.78 -4.70 -52.17
N GLY A 26 16.03 -3.81 -52.84
CA GLY A 26 16.26 -3.56 -54.26
C GLY A 26 15.07 -2.97 -55.00
N GLY A 27 15.10 -3.12 -56.32
CA GLY A 27 13.96 -2.79 -57.19
C GLY A 27 12.74 -3.64 -56.85
N THR A 28 11.55 -3.07 -57.03
CA THR A 28 10.27 -3.62 -56.56
C THR A 28 9.79 -4.90 -57.26
N ASN A 29 10.54 -5.46 -58.21
CA ASN A 29 10.08 -6.51 -59.11
C ASN A 29 10.88 -7.81 -58.95
N LEU A 30 10.65 -8.54 -57.86
CA LEU A 30 11.05 -9.96 -57.82
C LEU A 30 10.36 -10.68 -59.00
N GLY A 31 11.11 -11.26 -59.93
CA GLY A 31 10.56 -11.99 -61.10
C GLY A 31 10.26 -11.20 -62.39
N GLY A 32 10.87 -10.04 -62.65
CA GLY A 32 10.63 -9.29 -63.91
C GLY A 32 11.78 -8.46 -64.49
N GLY A 33 12.95 -8.42 -63.84
CA GLY A 33 14.13 -7.66 -64.29
C GLY A 33 15.17 -8.52 -64.99
N THR A 34 16.07 -7.91 -65.76
CA THR A 34 17.27 -8.56 -66.29
C THR A 34 18.32 -8.71 -65.18
N TYR A 35 18.13 -9.69 -64.31
CA TYR A 35 19.12 -10.05 -63.30
C TYR A 35 20.20 -10.93 -63.95
N THR A 36 21.36 -10.36 -64.28
CA THR A 36 22.40 -11.12 -64.99
C THR A 36 23.75 -11.15 -64.29
N ASN A 37 23.92 -10.43 -63.18
CA ASN A 37 25.21 -10.31 -62.52
C ASN A 37 25.22 -11.07 -61.19
N TRP A 38 26.11 -12.05 -61.07
CA TRP A 38 26.45 -12.75 -59.82
C TRP A 38 27.96 -12.69 -59.61
N ASP A 39 28.39 -12.47 -58.37
CA ASP A 39 29.81 -12.54 -58.03
C ASP A 39 30.24 -14.02 -57.98
N ASN A 40 31.11 -14.42 -58.91
CA ASN A 40 31.55 -15.81 -59.10
C ASN A 40 32.69 -16.25 -58.15
N THR A 41 32.80 -15.64 -56.98
CA THR A 41 33.89 -15.94 -56.06
C THR A 41 33.70 -17.30 -55.39
N THR A 42 34.69 -18.18 -55.50
CA THR A 42 34.61 -19.58 -55.05
C THR A 42 34.83 -19.79 -53.55
N THR A 43 35.20 -18.76 -52.78
CA THR A 43 35.69 -18.88 -51.39
C THR A 43 34.64 -18.55 -50.31
N GLY A 44 33.37 -18.43 -50.66
CA GLY A 44 32.31 -17.99 -49.75
C GLY A 44 32.40 -16.49 -49.42
N ALA A 45 31.26 -15.84 -49.27
CA ALA A 45 31.18 -14.40 -49.06
C ALA A 45 29.99 -14.02 -48.17
N GLY A 46 30.21 -13.05 -47.30
CA GLY A 46 29.17 -12.40 -46.52
C GLY A 46 28.79 -11.06 -47.15
N TYR A 47 27.50 -10.79 -47.23
CA TYR A 47 26.94 -9.56 -47.77
C TYR A 47 26.10 -8.87 -46.70
N LEU A 48 26.19 -7.56 -46.63
CA LEU A 48 25.34 -6.72 -45.79
C LEU A 48 24.71 -5.62 -46.63
N ALA A 49 23.39 -5.60 -46.65
CA ALA A 49 22.59 -4.62 -47.34
C ALA A 49 22.41 -3.36 -46.51
N LYS A 50 23.52 -2.65 -46.21
CA LYS A 50 23.51 -1.47 -45.32
C LYS A 50 22.62 -0.32 -45.82
N ALA A 51 22.36 -0.23 -47.12
CA ALA A 51 21.41 0.74 -47.65
C ALA A 51 19.93 0.42 -47.33
N TYR A 52 19.65 -0.80 -46.85
CA TYR A 52 18.31 -1.33 -46.63
C TYR A 52 18.13 -1.62 -45.15
N ILE A 53 18.02 -0.51 -44.42
CA ILE A 53 17.80 -0.49 -43.00
C ILE A 53 16.31 -0.69 -42.71
N LEU A 54 16.00 -1.48 -41.68
CA LEU A 54 14.65 -1.63 -41.15
C LEU A 54 14.22 -0.32 -40.46
N ASP A 55 13.10 0.25 -40.89
CA ASP A 55 12.52 1.49 -40.36
C ASP A 55 11.36 1.23 -39.38
N CYS A 56 11.34 0.03 -38.79
CA CYS A 56 10.18 -0.50 -38.09
C CYS A 56 10.60 -1.54 -37.04
N CYS A 57 9.65 -1.91 -36.19
CA CYS A 57 9.80 -2.97 -35.19
C CYS A 57 8.71 -4.04 -35.41
N GLY A 58 9.07 -5.31 -35.28
CA GLY A 58 8.15 -6.43 -35.51
C GLY A 58 8.83 -7.78 -35.38
N LEU A 59 8.16 -8.84 -35.86
CA LEU A 59 8.72 -10.19 -35.90
C LEU A 59 9.12 -10.55 -37.33
N LEU A 60 10.29 -11.14 -37.53
CA LEU A 60 10.66 -11.69 -38.82
C LEU A 60 9.96 -13.04 -39.03
N SER A 61 9.02 -13.12 -39.96
CA SER A 61 8.23 -14.33 -40.23
C SER A 61 8.73 -15.15 -41.42
N GLY A 62 9.61 -14.57 -42.25
CA GLY A 62 10.19 -15.27 -43.39
C GLY A 62 10.92 -14.38 -44.37
N PHE A 63 11.34 -14.99 -45.47
CA PHE A 63 12.02 -14.33 -46.58
C PHE A 63 11.32 -14.65 -47.90
N ASN A 64 11.26 -13.68 -48.81
CA ASN A 64 11.04 -13.95 -50.22
C ASN A 64 12.38 -13.76 -50.93
N VAL A 65 12.91 -14.80 -51.54
CA VAL A 65 14.21 -14.74 -52.21
C VAL A 65 14.13 -15.34 -53.60
N GLU A 66 14.74 -14.67 -54.56
CA GLU A 66 14.99 -15.23 -55.89
C GLU A 66 16.39 -15.84 -55.89
N ILE A 67 16.52 -17.10 -56.29
CA ILE A 67 17.79 -17.84 -56.26
C ILE A 67 18.22 -18.23 -57.66
N ALA A 68 19.54 -18.19 -57.83
CA ALA A 68 20.20 -18.21 -59.11
C ALA A 68 21.33 -19.23 -59.19
N GLY A 69 22.00 -19.43 -58.06
CA GLY A 69 23.03 -20.45 -57.86
C GLY A 69 22.50 -21.62 -57.05
N LEU A 70 23.16 -22.77 -57.19
CA LEU A 70 22.97 -23.91 -56.29
C LEU A 70 23.87 -23.77 -55.06
N GLY A 71 23.45 -24.38 -53.96
CA GLY A 71 24.26 -24.43 -52.74
C GLY A 71 23.49 -24.06 -51.49
N THR A 72 24.22 -23.60 -50.48
CA THR A 72 23.66 -23.23 -49.18
C THR A 72 23.82 -21.72 -48.98
N ILE A 73 22.70 -21.08 -48.62
CA ILE A 73 22.62 -19.69 -48.24
C ILE A 73 22.16 -19.58 -46.79
N TYR A 74 22.74 -18.63 -46.07
CA TYR A 74 22.33 -18.22 -44.74
C TYR A 74 21.71 -16.83 -44.87
N LEU A 75 20.42 -16.71 -44.60
CA LEU A 75 19.71 -15.43 -44.58
C LEU A 75 19.74 -14.87 -43.17
N GLN A 76 20.19 -13.62 -43.03
CA GLN A 76 20.64 -13.09 -41.75
C GLN A 76 20.07 -11.70 -41.46
N ILE A 77 19.82 -11.42 -40.18
CA ILE A 77 19.55 -10.07 -39.68
C ILE A 77 20.73 -9.63 -38.82
N TRP A 78 21.21 -8.42 -39.06
CA TRP A 78 22.38 -7.84 -38.41
C TRP A 78 22.01 -6.53 -37.73
N ARG A 79 22.46 -6.37 -36.48
CA ARG A 79 22.32 -5.13 -35.72
C ARG A 79 23.66 -4.44 -35.62
N GLN A 80 23.71 -3.15 -35.93
CA GLN A 80 24.94 -2.38 -35.78
C GLN A 80 25.33 -2.25 -34.30
N SER A 81 26.61 -2.47 -33.99
CA SER A 81 27.17 -2.37 -32.64
C SER A 81 28.52 -1.66 -32.68
N VAL A 82 28.53 -0.36 -32.34
CA VAL A 82 29.73 0.51 -32.34
C VAL A 82 30.46 0.50 -33.70
N SER A 83 31.43 -0.41 -33.88
CA SER A 83 32.21 -0.57 -35.11
C SER A 83 31.99 -1.91 -35.83
N THR A 84 31.24 -2.82 -35.24
CA THR A 84 30.92 -4.16 -35.79
C THR A 84 29.42 -4.33 -35.98
N TYR A 85 29.02 -5.44 -36.59
CA TYR A 85 27.63 -5.84 -36.68
C TYR A 85 27.46 -7.14 -35.91
N LYS A 86 26.46 -7.20 -35.04
CA LYS A 86 26.10 -8.38 -34.28
C LYS A 86 25.00 -9.13 -35.03
N LEU A 87 25.20 -10.43 -35.25
CA LEU A 87 24.17 -11.29 -35.81
C LEU A 87 23.02 -11.41 -34.82
N VAL A 88 21.82 -11.02 -35.25
CA VAL A 88 20.56 -11.18 -34.52
C VAL A 88 19.95 -12.54 -34.83
N HIS A 89 19.87 -12.87 -36.12
CA HIS A 89 19.25 -14.10 -36.60
C HIS A 89 19.94 -14.65 -37.83
N SER A 90 19.89 -15.96 -38.01
CA SER A 90 20.39 -16.64 -39.21
C SER A 90 19.59 -17.91 -39.50
N SER A 91 18.98 -17.99 -40.68
CA SER A 91 18.30 -19.18 -41.19
C SER A 91 19.07 -19.78 -42.36
N GLN A 92 19.31 -21.09 -42.34
CA GLN A 92 20.03 -21.81 -43.38
C GLN A 92 19.05 -22.46 -44.37
N TYR A 93 19.27 -22.25 -45.67
CA TYR A 93 18.49 -22.88 -46.74
C TYR A 93 19.43 -23.47 -47.80
N THR A 94 19.03 -24.61 -48.37
CA THR A 94 19.82 -25.32 -49.40
C THR A 94 19.00 -25.49 -50.67
N PHE A 95 19.57 -25.11 -51.80
CA PHE A 95 18.98 -25.18 -53.12
C PHE A 95 19.74 -26.20 -53.98
N SER A 96 19.05 -27.27 -54.41
CA SER A 96 19.63 -28.41 -55.13
C SER A 96 19.28 -28.44 -56.62
N THR A 97 18.21 -27.76 -57.02
CA THR A 97 17.88 -27.44 -58.42
C THR A 97 17.71 -25.93 -58.51
N ALA A 98 18.32 -25.30 -59.52
CA ALA A 98 18.13 -23.89 -59.74
C ALA A 98 16.74 -23.77 -60.38
N ASP A 99 15.73 -23.51 -59.55
CA ASP A 99 14.44 -23.02 -60.03
C ASP A 99 14.66 -21.58 -60.51
N ALA A 100 15.40 -21.48 -61.63
CA ALA A 100 16.14 -20.29 -62.01
C ALA A 100 15.21 -19.09 -62.02
N LEU A 101 15.56 -18.07 -61.23
CA LEU A 101 14.89 -16.78 -61.22
C LEU A 101 13.40 -16.86 -60.82
N THR A 102 13.05 -17.80 -59.93
CA THR A 102 11.73 -17.87 -59.31
C THR A 102 11.78 -17.40 -57.85
N VAL A 103 10.70 -16.78 -57.39
CA VAL A 103 10.59 -16.27 -56.02
C VAL A 103 10.19 -17.41 -55.10
N HIS A 104 11.03 -17.70 -54.11
CA HIS A 104 10.76 -18.66 -53.06
C HIS A 104 10.35 -17.93 -51.79
N TYR A 105 9.21 -18.33 -51.22
CA TYR A 105 8.86 -17.97 -49.85
C TYR A 105 9.48 -19.00 -48.88
N LEU A 106 10.30 -18.50 -47.97
CA LEU A 106 11.02 -19.26 -46.97
C LEU A 106 10.50 -18.84 -45.58
N PRO A 107 9.54 -19.59 -45.00
CA PRO A 107 9.00 -19.25 -43.70
C PRO A 107 10.03 -19.48 -42.59
N ILE A 108 9.85 -18.76 -41.48
CA ILE A 108 10.50 -19.01 -40.20
C ILE A 108 9.42 -19.48 -39.22
N ASP A 109 9.68 -20.59 -38.53
CA ASP A 109 8.77 -21.15 -37.54
C ASP A 109 8.48 -20.12 -36.44
N ASP A 110 7.23 -20.01 -35.99
CA ASP A 110 6.81 -19.02 -34.99
C ASP A 110 7.67 -19.06 -33.70
N ALA A 111 8.17 -20.24 -33.32
CA ALA A 111 9.05 -20.43 -32.16
C ALA A 111 10.51 -19.95 -32.36
N GLU A 112 10.86 -19.58 -33.59
CA GLU A 112 12.20 -19.12 -34.02
C GLU A 112 12.16 -17.70 -34.62
N GLN A 113 10.99 -17.04 -34.67
CA GLN A 113 10.89 -15.68 -35.21
C GLN A 113 11.61 -14.69 -34.28
N PRO A 114 12.66 -14.02 -34.76
CA PRO A 114 13.35 -13.00 -33.98
C PRO A 114 12.58 -11.67 -34.00
N THR A 115 12.66 -10.91 -32.91
CA THR A 115 12.23 -9.52 -32.90
C THR A 115 13.23 -8.66 -33.66
N ILE A 116 12.77 -8.00 -34.72
CA ILE A 116 13.53 -7.01 -35.48
C ILE A 116 13.31 -5.62 -34.91
N LEU A 117 14.38 -4.84 -34.81
CA LEU A 117 14.32 -3.46 -34.35
C LEU A 117 14.58 -2.49 -35.51
N GLU A 118 14.17 -1.24 -35.29
CA GLU A 118 14.61 -0.14 -36.14
C GLU A 118 16.14 -0.12 -36.19
N ASN A 119 16.69 0.11 -37.38
CA ASN A 119 18.11 0.09 -37.68
C ASN A 119 18.78 -1.28 -37.86
N ASP A 120 18.04 -2.38 -37.72
CA ASP A 120 18.54 -3.68 -38.16
C ASP A 120 18.72 -3.70 -39.69
N MET A 121 19.57 -4.60 -40.17
CA MET A 121 19.98 -4.68 -41.58
C MET A 121 19.92 -6.12 -42.05
N LEU A 122 19.53 -6.30 -43.32
CA LEU A 122 19.61 -7.60 -43.96
C LEU A 122 21.05 -7.93 -44.33
N GLY A 123 21.44 -9.18 -44.11
CA GLY A 123 22.62 -9.76 -44.71
C GLY A 123 22.37 -11.19 -45.18
N TRP A 124 23.34 -11.72 -45.91
CA TRP A 124 23.37 -13.14 -46.20
C TRP A 124 24.80 -13.62 -46.34
N TYR A 125 24.99 -14.92 -46.15
CA TYR A 125 26.26 -15.59 -46.36
C TYR A 125 26.06 -16.79 -47.27
N THR A 126 26.95 -16.96 -48.25
CA THR A 126 27.02 -18.17 -49.08
C THR A 126 28.38 -18.82 -48.90
N SER A 127 28.41 -20.16 -48.86
CA SER A 127 29.66 -20.93 -48.71
C SER A 127 30.48 -21.04 -50.01
N GLY A 128 29.93 -20.58 -51.13
CA GLY A 128 30.55 -20.61 -52.45
C GLY A 128 30.29 -19.33 -53.24
N THR A 129 29.87 -19.45 -54.49
CA THR A 129 29.46 -18.30 -55.30
C THR A 129 28.27 -17.58 -54.68
N ASP A 130 28.10 -16.30 -54.98
CA ASP A 130 26.87 -15.59 -54.62
C ASP A 130 25.68 -16.29 -55.29
N MET A 131 24.59 -16.42 -54.54
CA MET A 131 23.38 -17.14 -54.96
C MET A 131 22.21 -16.19 -55.21
N VAL A 132 22.30 -14.94 -54.76
CA VAL A 132 21.23 -13.94 -54.87
C VAL A 132 21.49 -13.04 -56.07
N PRO A 133 20.56 -12.95 -57.04
CA PRO A 133 20.66 -12.01 -58.14
C PRO A 133 20.67 -10.55 -57.73
N TYR A 134 21.42 -9.76 -58.49
CA TYR A 134 21.38 -8.32 -58.41
C TYR A 134 21.31 -7.64 -59.78
N ASP A 135 20.75 -6.43 -59.78
CA ASP A 135 20.75 -5.51 -60.91
C ASP A 135 21.69 -4.30 -60.63
N ASN A 136 22.26 -3.74 -61.70
CA ASN A 136 23.13 -2.57 -61.68
C ASN A 136 22.34 -1.31 -62.12
N GLY A 137 21.86 -0.50 -61.15
CA GLY A 137 21.10 0.74 -61.37
C GLY A 137 19.57 0.55 -61.35
N ALA A 138 18.71 1.48 -60.91
CA ALA A 138 18.85 2.90 -60.61
C ALA A 138 18.12 3.27 -59.30
N GLY A 139 18.82 3.95 -58.39
CA GLY A 139 18.23 4.52 -57.17
C GLY A 139 19.23 4.59 -56.03
N ALA A 140 19.74 5.80 -55.77
CA ALA A 140 20.65 6.18 -54.68
C ALA A 140 21.94 5.33 -54.53
N VAL A 141 22.91 5.91 -53.82
CA VAL A 141 24.22 5.31 -53.56
C VAL A 141 24.04 4.22 -52.51
N ASN A 142 23.42 3.10 -52.89
CA ASN A 142 23.16 2.00 -51.97
C ASN A 142 24.50 1.32 -51.65
N GLN A 143 25.07 1.73 -50.51
CA GLN A 143 26.31 1.22 -49.97
C GLN A 143 26.04 -0.13 -49.31
N ASN A 144 26.31 -1.21 -50.03
CA ASN A 144 26.30 -2.56 -49.48
C ASN A 144 27.76 -2.98 -49.19
N TYR A 145 27.95 -3.88 -48.23
CA TYR A 145 29.28 -4.42 -47.94
C TYR A 145 29.38 -5.87 -48.39
N ARG A 146 30.57 -6.24 -48.86
CA ARG A 146 30.98 -7.62 -49.13
C ARG A 146 32.24 -7.94 -48.34
N VAL A 147 32.22 -9.01 -47.57
CA VAL A 147 33.39 -9.54 -46.86
C VAL A 147 33.72 -10.91 -47.45
N ASP A 148 34.91 -11.03 -48.04
CA ASP A 148 35.44 -12.31 -48.50
C ASP A 148 35.67 -13.23 -47.30
N ALA A 149 35.34 -14.53 -47.44
CA ALA A 149 35.36 -15.48 -46.32
C ALA A 149 34.57 -14.97 -45.10
N GLY A 150 33.42 -14.34 -45.36
CA GLY A 150 32.49 -13.90 -44.32
C GLY A 150 32.07 -15.05 -43.40
N SER A 151 31.44 -14.71 -42.27
CA SER A 151 30.97 -15.70 -41.31
C SER A 151 29.46 -15.91 -41.40
N ALA A 152 29.03 -17.17 -41.28
CA ALA A 152 27.63 -17.51 -41.04
C ALA A 152 27.18 -17.16 -39.60
N SER A 153 28.12 -16.86 -38.70
CA SER A 153 27.85 -16.68 -37.27
C SER A 153 28.74 -15.62 -36.59
N GLY A 154 28.22 -15.00 -35.52
CA GLY A 154 28.97 -14.10 -34.65
C GLY A 154 29.21 -12.68 -35.21
N PRO A 155 29.89 -11.80 -34.45
CA PRO A 155 30.14 -10.42 -34.88
C PRO A 155 31.01 -10.33 -36.14
N THR A 156 30.62 -9.51 -37.10
CA THR A 156 31.37 -9.31 -38.36
C THR A 156 31.68 -7.83 -38.60
N PRO A 157 32.92 -7.45 -38.93
CA PRO A 157 33.28 -6.07 -39.24
C PRO A 157 32.97 -5.76 -40.71
N PHE A 158 31.69 -5.68 -41.11
CA PHE A 158 31.34 -5.36 -42.50
C PHE A 158 31.94 -4.04 -43.01
N ASN A 159 32.23 -3.10 -42.09
CA ASN A 159 32.89 -1.84 -42.42
C ASN A 159 34.32 -2.00 -42.96
N SER A 160 34.98 -3.15 -42.77
CA SER A 160 36.27 -3.48 -43.40
C SER A 160 36.13 -4.25 -44.71
N GLY A 161 34.90 -4.54 -45.14
CA GLY A 161 34.60 -5.21 -46.39
C GLY A 161 34.73 -4.29 -47.61
N SER A 162 34.68 -4.90 -48.79
CA SER A 162 34.58 -4.18 -50.05
C SER A 162 33.22 -3.50 -50.16
N LEU A 163 33.21 -2.22 -50.52
CA LEU A 163 31.99 -1.48 -50.78
C LEU A 163 31.42 -1.87 -52.14
N LEU A 164 30.17 -2.32 -52.16
CA LEU A 164 29.39 -2.59 -53.36
C LEU A 164 28.40 -1.45 -53.55
N SER A 165 28.55 -0.69 -54.64
CA SER A 165 27.67 0.44 -54.96
C SER A 165 26.78 0.13 -56.15
N GLY A 166 25.55 0.63 -56.11
CA GLY A 166 24.61 0.55 -57.24
C GLY A 166 23.98 -0.83 -57.46
N ARG A 167 24.06 -1.73 -56.46
CA ARG A 167 23.46 -3.06 -56.50
C ARG A 167 22.13 -3.10 -55.74
N SER A 168 21.15 -3.76 -56.36
CA SER A 168 19.84 -4.08 -55.81
C SER A 168 19.64 -5.58 -55.87
N TYR A 169 19.35 -6.22 -54.75
CA TYR A 169 19.29 -7.67 -54.61
C TYR A 169 17.85 -8.19 -54.59
N ALA A 170 17.64 -9.38 -55.15
CA ALA A 170 16.32 -10.00 -55.24
C ALA A 170 15.94 -10.74 -53.94
N ILE A 171 15.91 -10.01 -52.81
CA ILE A 171 15.52 -10.53 -51.50
C ILE A 171 14.64 -9.54 -50.74
N ASN A 172 13.58 -10.06 -50.14
CA ASN A 172 12.71 -9.37 -49.20
C ASN A 172 12.64 -10.16 -47.90
N PHE A 173 12.34 -9.46 -46.81
CA PHE A 173 11.83 -10.12 -45.61
C PHE A 173 10.32 -9.87 -45.49
N VAL A 174 9.69 -10.78 -44.77
CA VAL A 174 8.28 -10.73 -44.40
C VAL A 174 8.23 -10.59 -42.89
N THR A 175 7.43 -9.65 -42.41
CA THR A 175 7.23 -9.45 -40.98
C THR A 175 5.82 -9.81 -40.56
N ALA A 176 5.72 -10.29 -39.32
CA ALA A 176 4.47 -10.42 -38.61
C ALA A 176 4.33 -9.30 -37.56
N VAL A 177 3.11 -9.15 -37.06
CA VAL A 177 2.79 -8.23 -35.96
C VAL A 177 3.41 -8.76 -34.67
N ASN A 178 4.11 -7.89 -33.92
CA ASN A 178 4.55 -8.21 -32.56
C ASN A 178 3.34 -8.17 -31.61
N SER A 179 3.19 -9.17 -30.74
CA SER A 179 2.14 -9.14 -29.72
C SER A 179 2.49 -8.12 -28.64
N ALA A 180 1.47 -7.55 -28.02
CA ALA A 180 1.70 -6.72 -26.84
C ALA A 180 1.96 -7.61 -25.61
N PRO A 181 2.89 -7.22 -24.72
CA PRO A 181 3.11 -7.92 -23.47
C PRO A 181 1.87 -7.81 -22.59
N PHE A 182 1.70 -8.76 -21.67
CA PHE A 182 0.56 -8.78 -20.76
C PHE A 182 0.93 -9.22 -19.35
N PHE A 183 0.08 -8.82 -18.40
CA PHE A 183 0.19 -9.20 -17.00
C PHE A 183 -0.51 -10.54 -16.77
N THR A 184 0.19 -11.53 -16.23
CA THR A 184 -0.38 -12.87 -15.96
C THR A 184 -1.19 -12.93 -14.66
N ASN A 185 -0.99 -11.95 -13.77
CA ASN A 185 -1.71 -11.82 -12.50
C ASN A 185 -2.39 -10.45 -12.32
N GLY A 186 -2.57 -9.70 -13.40
CA GLY A 186 -3.27 -8.40 -13.39
C GLY A 186 -4.74 -8.48 -12.97
N GLY A 187 -5.37 -7.33 -12.70
CA GLY A 187 -6.77 -7.23 -12.27
C GLY A 187 -7.06 -7.78 -10.88
N THR A 188 -6.02 -8.04 -10.08
CA THR A 188 -6.14 -8.69 -8.77
C THR A 188 -6.44 -7.67 -7.67
N LYS A 189 -7.26 -8.08 -6.69
CA LYS A 189 -7.41 -7.39 -5.41
C LYS A 189 -6.61 -8.12 -4.32
N VAL A 190 -5.70 -7.40 -3.67
CA VAL A 190 -5.02 -7.85 -2.45
C VAL A 190 -5.60 -7.10 -1.26
N SER A 191 -5.75 -7.76 -0.12
CA SER A 191 -6.37 -7.14 1.07
C SER A 191 -5.49 -7.30 2.30
N PHE A 192 -5.39 -6.23 3.08
CA PHE A 192 -4.65 -6.16 4.32
C PHE A 192 -5.52 -5.56 5.42
N LEU A 193 -5.23 -5.90 6.67
CA LEU A 193 -5.80 -5.20 7.81
C LEU A 193 -5.04 -3.90 8.05
N ASP A 194 -5.73 -2.86 8.46
CA ASP A 194 -5.17 -1.56 8.87
C ASP A 194 -4.24 -1.63 10.11
N THR A 195 -4.42 -2.65 10.95
CA THR A 195 -3.53 -2.98 12.06
C THR A 195 -2.27 -3.71 11.62
N LYS A 196 -2.15 -4.08 10.34
CA LYS A 196 -0.93 -4.68 9.82
C LYS A 196 0.20 -3.65 9.85
N THR A 197 1.07 -3.77 10.85
CA THR A 197 2.32 -3.02 10.88
C THR A 197 3.22 -3.53 9.77
N VAL A 198 3.41 -2.70 8.76
CA VAL A 198 4.35 -2.94 7.66
C VAL A 198 5.51 -1.98 7.78
N SER A 199 6.72 -2.54 7.85
CA SER A 199 7.93 -1.74 7.63
C SER A 199 7.89 -1.13 6.23
N LEU A 200 8.45 0.06 6.09
CA LEU A 200 8.59 0.72 4.80
C LEU A 200 9.39 -0.17 3.85
N GLY A 201 8.95 -0.24 2.58
CA GLY A 201 9.64 -0.98 1.53
C GLY A 201 9.37 -2.49 1.50
N ILE A 202 8.45 -3.02 2.31
CA ILE A 202 8.03 -4.43 2.22
C ILE A 202 7.23 -4.65 0.93
N THR A 203 7.54 -5.74 0.23
CA THR A 203 6.75 -6.21 -0.91
C THR A 203 5.39 -6.72 -0.46
N LEU A 204 4.33 -6.11 -0.97
CA LEU A 204 2.94 -6.49 -0.72
C LEU A 204 2.41 -7.42 -1.81
N TYR A 205 2.85 -7.17 -3.03
CA TYR A 205 2.43 -7.88 -4.22
C TYR A 205 3.55 -7.83 -5.26
N GLN A 206 3.69 -8.89 -6.05
CA GLN A 206 4.61 -8.94 -7.17
C GLN A 206 3.82 -9.22 -8.44
N MET A 207 3.91 -8.31 -9.39
CA MET A 207 3.33 -8.53 -10.71
C MET A 207 4.20 -9.49 -11.50
N SER A 208 3.55 -10.27 -12.35
CA SER A 208 4.18 -11.14 -13.32
C SER A 208 3.75 -10.67 -14.69
N VAL A 209 4.74 -10.41 -15.54
CA VAL A 209 4.54 -9.98 -16.93
C VAL A 209 5.16 -11.03 -17.84
N THR A 210 4.55 -11.24 -18.99
CA THR A 210 5.05 -12.13 -20.03
C THR A 210 4.77 -11.50 -21.39
N ASP A 211 5.51 -11.96 -22.38
CA ASP A 211 5.22 -11.75 -23.79
C ASP A 211 5.13 -13.11 -24.46
N ASP A 212 4.31 -13.24 -25.51
CA ASP A 212 4.27 -14.45 -26.32
C ASP A 212 5.45 -14.49 -27.31
N ASN A 213 6.16 -13.36 -27.49
CA ASN A 213 7.33 -13.24 -28.36
C ASN A 213 8.62 -13.64 -27.62
N LYS A 214 9.29 -14.68 -28.10
CA LYS A 214 10.44 -15.34 -27.45
C LYS A 214 11.62 -14.41 -27.16
N ASP A 215 11.85 -13.43 -28.04
CA ASP A 215 13.01 -12.54 -27.98
C ASP A 215 12.73 -11.21 -27.25
N ASP A 216 11.51 -11.03 -26.72
CA ASP A 216 11.15 -9.88 -25.89
C ASP A 216 11.66 -10.10 -24.46
N THR A 217 12.98 -9.94 -24.33
CA THR A 217 13.72 -10.11 -23.07
C THR A 217 13.76 -8.84 -22.22
N ALA A 218 13.35 -7.70 -22.78
CA ALA A 218 13.39 -6.39 -22.15
C ALA A 218 11.98 -5.79 -22.05
N LEU A 219 11.20 -6.26 -21.08
CA LEU A 219 9.90 -5.68 -20.75
C LEU A 219 10.07 -4.55 -19.73
N THR A 220 9.48 -3.39 -20.03
CA THR A 220 9.50 -2.22 -19.14
C THR A 220 8.12 -2.06 -18.50
N VAL A 221 8.05 -2.15 -17.17
CA VAL A 221 6.80 -1.97 -16.42
C VAL A 221 6.84 -0.64 -15.66
N GLU A 222 5.76 0.13 -15.77
CA GLU A 222 5.60 1.41 -15.10
C GLU A 222 4.23 1.49 -14.40
N MET A 223 4.21 2.11 -13.22
CA MET A 223 2.96 2.51 -12.57
C MET A 223 2.52 3.83 -13.18
N THR A 224 1.36 3.85 -13.83
CA THR A 224 0.90 5.02 -14.60
C THR A 224 0.16 6.04 -13.74
N ASN A 225 -0.39 5.63 -12.59
CA ASN A 225 -1.15 6.52 -11.72
C ASN A 225 -0.34 6.98 -10.49
N ALA A 226 0.41 8.07 -10.65
CA ALA A 226 1.26 8.62 -9.58
C ALA A 226 0.49 9.38 -8.46
N ALA A 227 -0.84 9.37 -8.46
CA ALA A 227 -1.63 10.16 -7.52
C ALA A 227 -1.60 9.62 -6.08
N ASP A 228 -1.37 8.31 -5.90
CA ASP A 228 -1.26 7.70 -4.58
C ASP A 228 0.19 7.42 -4.21
N THR A 229 0.69 8.17 -3.23
CA THR A 229 2.06 8.02 -2.70
C THR A 229 2.15 7.00 -1.56
N THR A 230 1.07 6.28 -1.24
CA THR A 230 1.02 5.26 -0.17
C THR A 230 1.69 3.95 -0.59
N PHE A 231 1.66 3.67 -1.89
CA PHE A 231 2.28 2.51 -2.51
C PHE A 231 3.21 2.94 -3.64
N ILE A 232 4.33 2.25 -3.76
CA ILE A 232 5.31 2.47 -4.83
C ILE A 232 5.59 1.17 -5.57
N SER A 233 5.94 1.27 -6.84
CA SER A 233 6.47 0.14 -7.62
C SER A 233 7.99 0.23 -7.69
N ASP A 234 8.68 -0.92 -7.66
CA ASP A 234 10.12 -0.98 -7.92
C ASP A 234 10.46 -1.58 -9.29
N LEU A 235 11.74 -1.50 -9.66
CA LEU A 235 12.28 -2.04 -10.92
C LEU A 235 12.13 -3.56 -11.08
N ARG A 236 11.63 -4.28 -10.08
CA ARG A 236 11.32 -5.72 -10.15
C ARG A 236 9.81 -5.98 -10.19
N HIS A 237 9.02 -4.96 -10.51
CA HIS A 237 7.57 -5.03 -10.67
C HIS A 237 6.87 -5.41 -9.35
N ARG A 238 7.43 -4.96 -8.22
CA ARG A 238 6.90 -5.23 -6.88
C ARG A 238 6.23 -3.99 -6.32
N ILE A 239 5.00 -4.17 -5.86
CA ILE A 239 4.25 -3.17 -5.11
C ILE A 239 4.75 -3.19 -3.67
N LYS A 240 5.14 -2.02 -3.17
CA LYS A 240 5.67 -1.84 -1.82
C LYS A 240 4.95 -0.74 -1.08
N SER A 241 5.01 -0.81 0.24
CA SER A 241 4.60 0.29 1.12
C SER A 241 5.63 1.42 1.10
N SER A 242 5.15 2.65 0.91
CA SER A 242 5.92 3.89 1.16
C SER A 242 5.46 4.63 2.41
N ALA A 243 4.36 4.18 3.03
CA ALA A 243 3.87 4.66 4.32
C ALA A 243 3.72 3.52 5.34
N ALA A 244 3.91 3.83 6.62
CA ALA A 244 3.79 2.89 7.74
C ALA A 244 2.35 2.77 8.28
N ASN A 245 1.49 3.75 7.98
CA ASN A 245 0.07 3.73 8.32
C ASN A 245 -0.74 3.92 7.04
N TRP A 246 -1.77 3.09 6.85
CA TRP A 246 -2.64 3.17 5.68
C TRP A 246 -4.04 3.57 6.12
N LYS A 247 -4.67 4.46 5.35
CA LYS A 247 -6.09 4.77 5.54
C LYS A 247 -6.92 3.58 5.06
N VAL A 248 -7.98 3.25 5.78
CA VAL A 248 -8.98 2.26 5.35
C VAL A 248 -9.60 2.69 4.03
N GLY A 249 -9.71 1.76 3.09
CA GLY A 249 -10.21 2.04 1.75
C GLY A 249 -9.57 1.14 0.69
N GLU A 250 -9.89 1.43 -0.57
CA GLU A 250 -9.32 0.76 -1.73
C GLU A 250 -8.43 1.72 -2.50
N TYR A 251 -7.26 1.23 -2.89
CA TYR A 251 -6.28 1.95 -3.68
C TYR A 251 -6.10 1.20 -4.99
N THR A 252 -6.61 1.77 -6.08
CA THR A 252 -6.43 1.22 -7.43
C THR A 252 -5.10 1.72 -7.96
N LEU A 253 -4.20 0.80 -8.28
CA LEU A 253 -2.89 1.07 -8.87
C LEU A 253 -2.90 0.61 -10.33
N GLU A 254 -2.65 1.52 -11.25
CA GLU A 254 -2.68 1.28 -12.69
C GLU A 254 -1.26 1.10 -13.22
N TYR A 255 -1.11 0.17 -14.16
CA TYR A 255 0.18 -0.22 -14.70
C TYR A 255 0.14 -0.35 -16.21
N SER A 256 1.30 -0.05 -16.81
CA SER A 256 1.61 -0.28 -18.20
C SER A 256 2.85 -1.17 -18.30
N VAL A 257 2.86 -2.09 -19.26
CA VAL A 257 4.03 -2.87 -19.66
C VAL A 257 4.28 -2.64 -21.14
N LYS A 258 5.53 -2.37 -21.49
CA LYS A 258 5.98 -2.18 -22.87
C LYS A 258 7.08 -3.16 -23.25
N ASP A 259 7.00 -3.67 -24.48
CA ASP A 259 8.08 -4.43 -25.09
C ASP A 259 9.11 -3.49 -25.75
N GLN A 260 10.13 -4.08 -26.39
CA GLN A 260 11.16 -3.35 -27.14
C GLN A 260 10.65 -2.70 -28.44
N CYS A 261 9.46 -3.10 -28.92
CA CYS A 261 8.74 -2.50 -30.04
C CYS A 261 7.71 -1.44 -29.58
N LEU A 262 7.68 -1.11 -28.28
CA LEU A 262 6.74 -0.20 -27.65
C LEU A 262 5.27 -0.65 -27.72
N ASN A 263 4.98 -1.93 -27.99
CA ASN A 263 3.62 -2.42 -27.79
C ASN A 263 3.29 -2.40 -26.31
N GLU A 264 2.06 -2.01 -26.00
CA GLU A 264 1.65 -1.69 -24.64
C GLU A 264 0.52 -2.60 -24.16
N GLY A 265 0.72 -3.22 -23.01
CA GLY A 265 -0.31 -3.86 -22.22
C GLY A 265 -0.59 -3.07 -20.95
N THR A 266 -1.85 -3.00 -20.52
CA THR A 266 -2.23 -2.29 -19.29
C THR A 266 -2.95 -3.19 -18.30
N THR A 267 -2.80 -2.94 -17.01
CA THR A 267 -3.60 -3.60 -15.97
C THR A 267 -3.81 -2.70 -14.76
N TYR A 268 -4.57 -3.20 -13.78
CA TYR A 268 -4.67 -2.59 -12.47
C TYR A 268 -4.47 -3.63 -11.35
N VAL A 269 -4.09 -3.17 -10.17
CA VAL A 269 -4.09 -3.94 -8.92
C VAL A 269 -4.82 -3.12 -7.86
N ILE A 270 -5.78 -3.71 -7.17
CA ILE A 270 -6.49 -3.05 -6.07
C ILE A 270 -5.86 -3.48 -4.75
N VAL A 271 -5.31 -2.53 -4.00
CA VAL A 271 -4.89 -2.75 -2.62
C VAL A 271 -6.03 -2.33 -1.70
N GLY A 272 -6.67 -3.29 -1.04
CA GLY A 272 -7.70 -3.06 -0.04
C GLY A 272 -7.09 -3.00 1.36
N VAL A 273 -7.40 -1.95 2.10
CA VAL A 273 -7.09 -1.81 3.53
C VAL A 273 -8.39 -1.90 4.29
N ASN A 274 -8.58 -3.01 4.98
CA ASN A 274 -9.77 -3.33 5.75
C ASN A 274 -9.62 -2.87 7.19
N ASN A 275 -10.68 -2.26 7.70
CA ASN A 275 -10.77 -1.84 9.08
C ASN A 275 -10.75 -3.05 10.04
N THR A 276 -10.13 -2.90 11.21
CA THR A 276 -10.25 -3.86 12.31
C THR A 276 -10.99 -3.24 13.49
N ALA A 277 -11.69 -4.07 14.27
CA ALA A 277 -12.45 -3.59 15.42
C ALA A 277 -11.53 -3.15 16.58
N PRO A 278 -11.97 -2.23 17.45
CA PRO A 278 -11.21 -1.83 18.63
C PRO A 278 -10.87 -3.00 19.54
N GLU A 279 -9.67 -3.05 20.12
CA GLU A 279 -9.27 -4.14 21.01
C GLU A 279 -9.24 -3.70 22.48
N ILE A 280 -10.05 -4.33 23.34
CA ILE A 280 -10.07 -4.06 24.79
C ILE A 280 -9.03 -4.93 25.53
N ARG A 281 -7.88 -4.36 25.86
CA ARG A 281 -6.68 -5.04 26.37
C ARG A 281 -6.55 -5.13 27.90
N ASN A 282 -7.56 -4.71 28.66
CA ASN A 282 -7.51 -4.80 30.13
C ASN A 282 -7.12 -6.21 30.62
N THR A 283 -6.06 -6.30 31.43
CA THR A 283 -5.63 -7.58 32.05
C THR A 283 -6.40 -7.86 33.34
N VAL A 284 -6.70 -6.81 34.11
CA VAL A 284 -7.56 -6.88 35.29
C VAL A 284 -9.01 -6.76 34.85
N ILE A 285 -9.81 -7.76 35.22
CA ILE A 285 -11.24 -7.84 34.87
C ILE A 285 -12.17 -7.87 36.09
N SER A 286 -11.64 -7.75 37.31
CA SER A 286 -12.41 -7.83 38.55
C SER A 286 -12.01 -6.71 39.51
N TYR A 287 -12.99 -6.00 40.07
CA TYR A 287 -12.78 -4.86 40.96
C TYR A 287 -13.75 -4.90 42.14
N ASN A 288 -13.32 -4.36 43.28
CA ASN A 288 -14.14 -4.29 44.48
C ASN A 288 -14.65 -2.87 44.71
N ILE A 289 -15.92 -2.73 45.05
CA ILE A 289 -16.53 -1.48 45.53
C ILE A 289 -17.11 -1.71 46.92
N LYS A 290 -17.17 -0.65 47.73
CA LYS A 290 -17.81 -0.75 49.05
C LYS A 290 -19.31 -0.54 48.93
N GLU A 291 -20.07 -1.30 49.72
CA GLU A 291 -21.52 -1.19 49.82
C GLU A 291 -22.02 0.20 50.25
N ASN A 292 -21.23 0.91 51.06
CA ASN A 292 -21.57 2.26 51.55
C ASN A 292 -21.07 3.41 50.66
N ASN A 293 -20.73 3.14 49.39
CA ASN A 293 -20.24 4.16 48.49
C ASN A 293 -21.41 4.97 47.88
N ASN A 294 -21.43 6.28 48.13
CA ASN A 294 -22.44 7.19 47.60
C ASN A 294 -21.88 8.20 46.59
N ASP A 295 -20.57 8.26 46.44
CA ASP A 295 -19.90 9.19 45.56
C ASP A 295 -19.68 8.55 44.19
N GLU A 296 -19.70 9.38 43.16
CA GLU A 296 -19.31 8.91 41.83
C GLU A 296 -17.84 8.47 41.87
N THR A 297 -17.61 7.18 41.62
CA THR A 297 -16.31 6.55 41.84
C THR A 297 -15.85 5.88 40.57
N GLN A 298 -14.63 6.20 40.13
CA GLN A 298 -13.98 5.47 39.04
C GLN A 298 -13.62 4.07 39.52
N ILE A 299 -14.18 3.05 38.86
CA ILE A 299 -13.91 1.65 39.15
C ILE A 299 -12.65 1.21 38.41
N MET A 300 -12.60 1.51 37.10
CA MET A 300 -11.46 1.14 36.26
C MET A 300 -11.37 1.96 34.98
N SER A 301 -10.16 2.11 34.45
CA SER A 301 -9.91 2.63 33.11
C SER A 301 -9.89 1.50 32.08
N LEU A 302 -10.60 1.66 30.97
CA LEU A 302 -10.52 0.76 29.83
C LEU A 302 -9.24 1.03 29.04
N THR A 303 -8.46 -0.01 28.79
CA THR A 303 -7.30 0.04 27.90
C THR A 303 -7.76 -0.45 26.54
N VAL A 304 -8.08 0.46 25.64
CA VAL A 304 -8.57 0.15 24.30
C VAL A 304 -7.55 0.64 23.28
N THR A 305 -7.27 -0.18 22.27
CA THR A 305 -6.38 0.18 21.16
C THR A 305 -7.10 0.01 19.85
N ASP A 306 -7.03 1.02 19.00
CA ASP A 306 -7.58 1.00 17.66
C ASP A 306 -6.83 2.02 16.78
N LYS A 307 -6.86 1.85 15.46
CA LYS A 307 -6.24 2.81 14.52
C LYS A 307 -7.20 3.95 14.16
N GLN A 308 -8.50 3.72 14.29
CA GLN A 308 -9.58 4.64 14.03
C GLN A 308 -10.04 5.26 15.34
N THR A 309 -10.91 6.25 15.21
CA THR A 309 -11.64 6.78 16.36
C THR A 309 -12.71 5.78 16.76
N TYR A 310 -12.90 5.62 18.08
CA TYR A 310 -13.84 4.68 18.65
C TYR A 310 -14.57 5.27 19.86
N ARG A 311 -15.70 4.67 20.20
CA ARG A 311 -16.50 5.00 21.37
C ARG A 311 -16.78 3.73 22.16
N CYS A 312 -16.65 3.82 23.48
CA CYS A 312 -17.02 2.72 24.38
C CYS A 312 -18.27 3.07 25.17
N ASN A 313 -19.23 2.14 25.18
CA ASN A 313 -20.49 2.25 25.89
C ASN A 313 -20.70 1.04 26.79
N LEU A 314 -21.57 1.24 27.78
CA LEU A 314 -22.04 0.15 28.62
C LEU A 314 -22.97 -0.76 27.79
N GLY A 315 -22.62 -2.04 27.70
CA GLY A 315 -23.46 -3.08 27.13
C GLY A 315 -24.42 -3.65 28.17
N THR A 316 -24.42 -4.98 28.32
CA THR A 316 -25.25 -5.66 29.32
C THR A 316 -24.66 -5.53 30.73
N VAL A 317 -25.54 -5.34 31.73
CA VAL A 317 -25.19 -5.39 33.15
C VAL A 317 -26.13 -6.35 33.86
N SER A 318 -25.59 -7.20 34.73
CA SER A 318 -26.38 -8.12 35.53
C SER A 318 -25.86 -8.16 36.96
N PRO A 319 -26.66 -7.78 37.97
CA PRO A 319 -28.04 -7.26 37.87
C PRO A 319 -28.11 -5.86 37.25
N ASN A 320 -29.16 -5.56 36.47
CA ASN A 320 -29.32 -4.29 35.77
C ASN A 320 -30.08 -3.26 36.63
N ASP A 321 -29.35 -2.58 37.51
CA ASP A 321 -29.91 -1.57 38.40
C ASP A 321 -29.55 -0.14 37.98
N GLY A 322 -28.88 0.01 36.83
CA GLY A 322 -28.51 1.32 36.28
C GLY A 322 -27.43 2.08 37.07
N ILE A 323 -26.78 1.45 38.06
CA ILE A 323 -25.77 2.09 38.94
C ILE A 323 -24.39 2.26 38.29
N LEU A 324 -24.14 1.62 37.15
CA LEU A 324 -22.87 1.67 36.43
C LEU A 324 -22.98 2.52 35.16
N ILE A 325 -21.88 3.16 34.76
CA ILE A 325 -21.77 3.90 33.50
C ILE A 325 -20.35 3.86 32.96
N ILE A 326 -20.21 3.84 31.63
CA ILE A 326 -18.93 4.10 30.97
C ILE A 326 -18.96 5.53 30.44
N LYS A 327 -17.94 6.31 30.79
CA LYS A 327 -17.80 7.70 30.32
C LYS A 327 -16.36 8.02 29.95
N GLN A 328 -16.23 9.01 29.09
CA GLN A 328 -14.97 9.64 28.74
C GLN A 328 -15.02 11.07 29.30
N PRO A 329 -14.26 11.41 30.37
CA PRO A 329 -14.35 12.72 31.01
C PRO A 329 -13.98 13.87 30.05
N THR A 330 -12.97 13.66 29.21
CA THR A 330 -12.60 14.54 28.10
C THR A 330 -12.33 13.73 26.84
N GLU A 331 -12.30 14.36 25.66
CA GLU A 331 -12.07 13.66 24.38
C GLU A 331 -10.70 12.94 24.30
N THR A 332 -9.73 13.34 25.14
CA THR A 332 -8.39 12.74 25.20
C THR A 332 -8.23 11.71 26.31
N ASP A 333 -9.16 11.64 27.26
CA ASP A 333 -9.08 10.71 28.38
C ASP A 333 -9.44 9.28 27.96
N PRO A 334 -8.91 8.25 28.64
CA PRO A 334 -9.43 6.89 28.45
C PRO A 334 -10.90 6.83 28.85
N PHE A 335 -11.65 5.93 28.21
CA PHE A 335 -12.97 5.55 28.69
C PHE A 335 -12.81 4.85 30.04
N ASN A 336 -13.61 5.23 31.04
CA ASN A 336 -13.58 4.59 32.35
C ASN A 336 -14.97 4.10 32.76
N LEU A 337 -15.01 2.99 33.47
CA LEU A 337 -16.18 2.47 34.16
C LEU A 337 -16.31 3.18 35.52
N TYR A 338 -17.48 3.72 35.79
CA TYR A 338 -17.81 4.41 37.04
C TYR A 338 -19.01 3.78 37.73
N LEU A 339 -18.98 3.84 39.05
CA LEU A 339 -20.17 3.82 39.89
C LEU A 339 -20.80 5.22 39.85
N LYS A 340 -22.10 5.31 39.60
CA LYS A 340 -22.84 6.58 39.63
C LYS A 340 -22.97 7.09 41.07
N GLY A 341 -22.86 8.39 41.25
CA GLY A 341 -23.16 9.03 42.53
C GLY A 341 -24.64 8.86 42.90
N GLY A 342 -24.93 8.75 44.19
CA GLY A 342 -26.30 8.54 44.70
C GLY A 342 -26.78 7.08 44.68
N SER A 343 -25.95 6.13 44.22
CA SER A 343 -26.32 4.72 44.08
C SER A 343 -26.24 3.90 45.37
N MET A 344 -25.89 4.50 46.52
CA MET A 344 -25.69 3.76 47.78
C MET A 344 -26.92 2.92 48.20
N LYS A 345 -28.14 3.34 47.86
CA LYS A 345 -29.36 2.58 48.19
C LYS A 345 -29.54 1.30 47.37
N ASP A 346 -28.86 1.22 46.23
CA ASP A 346 -29.00 0.14 45.25
C ASP A 346 -27.83 -0.85 45.32
N ILE A 347 -26.76 -0.49 46.03
CA ILE A 347 -25.59 -1.34 46.30
C ILE A 347 -25.84 -2.09 47.61
N ASP A 348 -26.08 -3.40 47.51
CA ASP A 348 -26.34 -4.30 48.64
C ASP A 348 -25.54 -5.58 48.41
N ASN A 349 -24.59 -5.89 49.30
CA ASN A 349 -23.76 -7.08 49.16
C ASN A 349 -24.57 -8.37 49.38
N ASP A 350 -25.53 -8.36 50.29
CA ASP A 350 -26.33 -9.53 50.64
C ASP A 350 -27.31 -9.90 49.51
N ALA A 351 -27.84 -8.90 48.79
CA ALA A 351 -28.69 -9.13 47.62
C ALA A 351 -27.90 -9.32 46.32
N LYS A 352 -26.83 -8.54 46.13
CA LYS A 352 -26.11 -8.38 44.85
C LYS A 352 -24.60 -8.32 45.09
N PRO A 353 -23.98 -9.45 45.46
CA PRO A 353 -22.55 -9.48 45.81
C PRO A 353 -21.62 -9.18 44.64
N GLN A 354 -22.12 -9.29 43.39
CA GLN A 354 -21.34 -9.06 42.19
C GLN A 354 -22.22 -8.56 41.03
N TYR A 355 -21.66 -7.64 40.25
CA TYR A 355 -22.17 -7.22 38.95
C TYR A 355 -21.30 -7.78 37.83
N THR A 356 -21.91 -8.42 36.84
CA THR A 356 -21.29 -8.76 35.56
C THR A 356 -21.59 -7.64 34.57
N VAL A 357 -20.54 -7.08 33.97
CA VAL A 357 -20.60 -5.85 33.17
C VAL A 357 -19.95 -6.10 31.82
N THR A 358 -20.67 -5.89 30.73
CA THR A 358 -20.10 -5.93 29.38
C THR A 358 -19.81 -4.51 28.93
N ALA A 359 -18.56 -4.22 28.61
CA ALA A 359 -18.19 -3.02 27.87
C ALA A 359 -18.18 -3.33 26.38
N VAL A 360 -18.73 -2.43 25.56
CA VAL A 360 -18.73 -2.54 24.10
C VAL A 360 -18.03 -1.32 23.53
N CYS A 361 -16.97 -1.52 22.76
CA CYS A 361 -16.28 -0.46 22.04
C CYS A 361 -16.51 -0.62 20.55
N THR A 362 -16.96 0.44 19.88
CA THR A 362 -17.31 0.47 18.45
C THR A 362 -16.53 1.58 17.76
N ASP A 363 -15.93 1.28 16.63
CA ASP A 363 -15.25 2.28 15.79
C ASP A 363 -16.21 3.03 14.85
N ASP A 364 -15.68 4.04 14.16
CA ASP A 364 -16.44 4.83 13.18
C ASP A 364 -16.87 4.04 11.92
N TYR A 365 -16.34 2.82 11.72
CA TYR A 365 -16.75 1.91 10.65
C TYR A 365 -17.83 0.92 11.12
N GLY A 366 -18.25 1.01 12.39
CA GLY A 366 -19.30 0.19 12.99
C GLY A 366 -18.84 -1.21 13.42
N LEU A 367 -17.54 -1.52 13.42
CA LEU A 367 -17.05 -2.76 13.99
C LEU A 367 -16.93 -2.61 15.50
N ALA A 368 -17.29 -3.66 16.23
CA ALA A 368 -17.38 -3.63 17.69
C ALA A 368 -16.67 -4.80 18.34
N THR A 369 -16.13 -4.55 19.53
CA THR A 369 -15.57 -5.55 20.43
C THR A 369 -16.21 -5.43 21.80
N GLU A 370 -16.47 -6.59 22.41
CA GLU A 370 -17.06 -6.69 23.74
C GLU A 370 -16.07 -7.29 24.74
N LYS A 371 -16.13 -6.85 25.99
CA LYS A 371 -15.37 -7.46 27.09
C LYS A 371 -16.16 -7.43 28.40
N ILE A 372 -16.08 -8.54 29.12
CA ILE A 372 -16.76 -8.73 30.40
C ILE A 372 -15.83 -8.34 31.56
N PHE A 373 -16.40 -7.60 32.51
CA PHE A 373 -15.80 -7.19 33.77
C PHE A 373 -16.71 -7.62 34.93
N TYR A 374 -16.11 -7.81 36.10
CA TYR A 374 -16.79 -8.16 37.33
C TYR A 374 -16.57 -7.05 38.37
N VAL A 375 -17.65 -6.60 39.00
CA VAL A 375 -17.59 -5.63 40.09
C VAL A 375 -18.17 -6.29 41.33
N ASN A 376 -17.31 -6.64 42.28
CA ASN A 376 -17.71 -7.27 43.53
C ASN A 376 -18.05 -6.18 44.55
N VAL A 377 -19.14 -6.38 45.28
CA VAL A 377 -19.49 -5.51 46.41
C VAL A 377 -18.82 -6.06 47.65
N GLU A 378 -18.10 -5.24 48.38
CA GLU A 378 -17.57 -5.57 49.71
C GLU A 378 -18.63 -5.23 50.75
N LYS A 379 -19.01 -6.25 51.53
CA LYS A 379 -19.96 -6.11 52.62
C LYS A 379 -19.51 -5.04 53.60
N ASN A 380 -20.39 -4.12 53.93
CA ASN A 380 -20.18 -3.21 55.04
C ASN A 380 -20.35 -3.99 56.34
N ILE A 381 -19.26 -4.22 57.07
CA ILE A 381 -19.30 -4.92 58.36
C ILE A 381 -19.64 -3.89 59.44
N GLU A 382 -20.80 -4.06 60.08
CA GLU A 382 -21.15 -3.26 61.24
C GLU A 382 -20.10 -3.41 62.35
N PRO A 383 -19.70 -2.32 63.03
CA PRO A 383 -18.78 -2.42 64.14
C PRO A 383 -19.40 -3.21 65.30
N VAL A 384 -18.79 -4.32 65.68
CA VAL A 384 -19.21 -5.13 66.83
C VAL A 384 -18.70 -4.49 68.11
N ILE A 385 -19.62 -4.15 69.02
CA ILE A 385 -19.27 -3.76 70.39
C ILE A 385 -19.26 -5.03 71.25
N ASP A 386 -18.09 -5.65 71.39
CA ASP A 386 -17.96 -6.99 72.01
C ASP A 386 -18.00 -6.99 73.55
N VAL A 387 -17.95 -5.82 74.20
CA VAL A 387 -18.02 -5.74 75.66
C VAL A 387 -18.70 -4.46 76.10
N LEU A 388 -20.03 -4.47 76.17
CA LEU A 388 -20.71 -3.58 77.10
C LEU A 388 -20.52 -4.22 78.49
N PRO A 389 -19.81 -3.58 79.44
CA PRO A 389 -19.69 -4.15 80.78
C PRO A 389 -21.09 -4.30 81.40
N ASN A 390 -21.51 -5.54 81.66
CA ASN A 390 -22.85 -5.90 82.16
C ASN A 390 -23.20 -5.25 83.51
N ALA A 391 -22.20 -4.74 84.24
CA ALA A 391 -22.38 -3.84 85.36
C ALA A 391 -21.09 -3.02 85.54
N VAL A 392 -21.23 -1.69 85.57
CA VAL A 392 -20.23 -0.85 86.21
C VAL A 392 -20.47 -0.99 87.72
N ILE A 393 -19.73 -1.88 88.37
CA ILE A 393 -19.75 -1.99 89.83
C ILE A 393 -19.05 -0.75 90.37
N PHE A 394 -19.83 0.22 90.86
CA PHE A 394 -19.30 1.28 91.69
C PHE A 394 -18.91 0.66 93.04
N GLY A 395 -17.61 0.58 93.31
CA GLY A 395 -17.12 0.26 94.65
C GLY A 395 -17.79 1.19 95.66
N SER A 396 -18.33 0.63 96.74
CA SER A 396 -19.06 1.38 97.77
C SER A 396 -18.21 2.54 98.31
N ILE A 397 -18.57 3.75 97.91
CA ILE A 397 -17.96 4.97 98.45
C ILE A 397 -18.72 5.27 99.74
N GLY A 398 -18.19 4.81 100.87
CA GLY A 398 -18.65 5.21 102.19
C GLY A 398 -18.37 6.70 102.39
N GLY A 399 -19.35 7.54 102.09
CA GLY A 399 -19.26 8.99 102.33
C GLY A 399 -20.13 9.79 101.36
N VAL A 400 -20.66 10.90 101.86
CA VAL A 400 -21.62 11.81 101.18
C VAL A 400 -21.12 12.35 99.83
N THR A 401 -19.83 12.15 99.50
CA THR A 401 -19.21 12.46 98.20
C THR A 401 -19.53 11.46 97.09
N GLY A 402 -19.99 10.24 97.40
CA GLY A 402 -20.31 9.23 96.39
C GLY A 402 -21.58 9.51 95.59
N LEU A 403 -22.56 10.21 96.18
CA LEU A 403 -23.83 10.52 95.51
C LEU A 403 -23.64 11.54 94.37
N LEU A 404 -22.73 12.50 94.53
CA LEU A 404 -22.42 13.50 93.51
C LEU A 404 -21.68 12.90 92.30
N PHE A 405 -20.82 11.90 92.51
CA PHE A 405 -20.11 11.21 91.43
C PHE A 405 -21.05 10.33 90.59
N VAL A 406 -22.01 9.64 91.24
CA VAL A 406 -23.01 8.84 90.53
C VAL A 406 -23.97 9.73 89.73
N VAL A 407 -24.40 10.87 90.26
CA VAL A 407 -25.25 11.82 89.51
C VAL A 407 -24.50 12.42 88.31
N ALA A 408 -23.22 12.79 88.46
CA ALA A 408 -22.41 13.28 87.34
C ALA A 408 -22.23 12.21 86.23
N LEU A 409 -22.00 10.95 86.61
CA LEU A 409 -21.88 9.85 85.65
C LEU A 409 -23.20 9.48 84.98
N VAL A 410 -24.33 9.55 85.70
CA VAL A 410 -25.66 9.38 85.12
C VAL A 410 -25.98 10.51 84.13
N ILE A 411 -25.60 11.75 84.43
CA ILE A 411 -25.75 12.88 83.48
C ILE A 411 -24.86 12.68 82.24
N VAL A 412 -23.62 12.17 82.39
CA VAL A 412 -22.74 11.85 81.27
C VAL A 412 -23.31 10.69 80.44
N PHE A 413 -23.86 9.64 81.06
CA PHE A 413 -24.50 8.53 80.37
C PHE A 413 -25.81 8.94 79.67
N ILE A 414 -26.64 9.79 80.28
CA ILE A 414 -27.85 10.33 79.64
C ILE A 414 -27.47 11.24 78.46
N LYS A 415 -26.43 12.08 78.59
CA LYS A 415 -25.92 12.86 77.46
C LYS A 415 -25.39 11.97 76.33
N ARG A 416 -24.67 10.89 76.65
CA ARG A 416 -24.13 9.97 75.64
C ARG A 416 -25.23 9.15 74.94
N SER A 417 -26.24 8.71 75.69
CA SER A 417 -27.43 8.03 75.15
C SER A 417 -28.26 8.95 74.24
N SER A 418 -28.38 10.23 74.60
CA SER A 418 -29.08 11.22 73.76
C SER A 418 -28.33 11.53 72.47
N ILE A 419 -26.98 11.51 72.48
CA ILE A 419 -26.15 11.64 71.28
C ILE A 419 -26.27 10.40 70.38
N LEU A 420 -26.27 9.20 70.95
CA LEU A 420 -26.51 7.96 70.19
C LEU A 420 -27.90 7.92 69.55
N LYS A 421 -28.92 8.41 70.25
CA LYS A 421 -30.28 8.50 69.72
C LYS A 421 -30.41 9.54 68.61
N MET A 422 -29.74 10.69 68.74
CA MET A 422 -29.64 11.68 67.64
C MET A 422 -28.90 11.16 66.42
N ILE A 423 -27.83 10.37 66.60
CA ILE A 423 -27.11 9.75 65.47
C ILE A 423 -28.03 8.75 64.76
N GLN A 424 -28.74 7.89 65.50
CA GLN A 424 -29.68 6.91 64.93
C GLN A 424 -30.88 7.54 64.22
N GLU A 425 -31.44 8.62 64.78
CA GLU A 425 -32.57 9.35 64.19
C GLU A 425 -32.14 10.16 62.95
N SER A 426 -30.88 10.66 62.89
CA SER A 426 -30.33 11.30 61.69
C SER A 426 -30.09 10.32 60.53
N THR A 427 -29.79 9.05 60.83
CA THR A 427 -29.61 8.01 59.80
C THR A 427 -30.95 7.48 59.26
N GLN A 428 -32.04 7.52 60.04
CA GLN A 428 -33.37 7.10 59.58
C GLN A 428 -34.12 8.16 58.76
N GLN A 429 -33.84 9.46 58.95
CA GLN A 429 -34.55 10.53 58.21
C GLN A 429 -34.17 10.63 56.72
N ASN A 430 -33.09 9.99 56.27
CA ASN A 430 -32.71 9.94 54.84
C ASN A 430 -33.33 8.77 54.05
N ASN A 431 -34.14 7.93 54.69
CA ASN A 431 -34.77 6.74 54.09
C ASN A 431 -36.30 6.69 54.27
N SER A 432 -37.02 7.74 53.89
CA SER A 432 -38.46 7.63 53.61
C SER A 432 -38.83 8.34 52.29
N PRO A 433 -39.58 7.68 51.39
CA PRO A 433 -40.03 8.28 50.14
C PRO A 433 -41.33 9.08 50.39
N LEU A 434 -41.29 10.39 50.15
CA LEU A 434 -42.51 11.20 50.06
C LEU A 434 -42.98 11.20 48.61
N TYR A 435 -44.12 10.55 48.39
CA TYR A 435 -45.02 10.83 47.27
C TYR A 435 -45.94 12.00 47.65
N GLU A 436 -46.31 12.74 46.60
CA GLU A 436 -47.50 13.60 46.44
C GLU A 436 -47.53 15.07 46.93
N ASN A 437 -47.60 15.91 45.89
CA ASN A 437 -48.63 16.92 45.60
C ASN A 437 -48.85 18.14 46.52
N ASP A 438 -48.76 19.27 45.80
CA ASP A 438 -49.58 20.47 45.84
C ASP A 438 -49.57 21.44 47.03
N ILE A 439 -48.99 22.62 46.71
CA ILE A 439 -49.55 23.97 46.79
C ILE A 439 -50.08 24.46 48.15
N GLY A 440 -49.48 25.56 48.63
CA GLY A 440 -50.13 26.53 49.52
C GLY A 440 -49.13 27.19 50.47
N LEU A 441 -48.49 28.29 50.06
CA LEU A 441 -48.87 29.67 50.38
C LEU A 441 -48.63 30.13 51.83
N GLN A 442 -48.05 31.34 51.90
CA GLN A 442 -47.86 32.28 53.01
C GLN A 442 -46.70 32.00 53.98
N GLN A 443 -45.58 32.73 53.99
CA GLN A 443 -45.28 34.19 53.99
C GLN A 443 -45.24 34.81 55.41
N GLN A 444 -44.02 35.28 55.75
CA GLN A 444 -43.65 36.30 56.77
C GLN A 444 -43.75 35.89 58.25
N VAL A 445 -42.76 36.14 59.12
CA VAL A 445 -42.34 37.46 59.61
C VAL A 445 -40.98 37.37 60.39
N TYR A 446 -40.03 38.24 60.02
CA TYR A 446 -39.02 39.04 60.80
C TYR A 446 -37.92 38.37 61.66
N GLN A 447 -36.63 38.57 61.30
CA GLN A 447 -35.65 39.60 61.79
C GLN A 447 -34.97 39.17 63.11
N ASP A 448 -33.67 39.30 63.40
CA ASP A 448 -32.51 40.08 62.92
C ASP A 448 -31.25 39.23 63.20
N LEU A 449 -30.09 39.37 62.54
CA LEU A 449 -29.14 40.48 62.67
C LEU A 449 -28.06 40.37 61.59
N ASN A 450 -27.92 41.47 60.85
CA ASN A 450 -26.74 41.84 60.05
C ASN A 450 -25.53 42.11 61.01
N PRO A 451 -24.25 42.18 60.56
CA PRO A 451 -23.90 43.15 59.52
C PRO A 451 -22.66 42.89 58.63
N PHE A 452 -22.55 43.75 57.60
CA PHE A 452 -21.37 44.15 56.81
C PHE A 452 -20.88 43.16 55.72
N ARG A 453 -20.65 43.54 54.45
CA ARG A 453 -20.79 44.82 53.71
C ARG A 453 -20.53 44.57 52.21
N GLU A 454 -21.27 45.28 51.35
CA GLU A 454 -20.93 45.77 49.98
C GLU A 454 -20.43 44.72 48.96
N ASP A 455 -21.27 44.21 48.05
CA ASP A 455 -21.81 44.86 46.82
C ASP A 455 -20.74 45.68 46.07
N ILE A 456 -20.54 45.57 44.76
CA ILE A 456 -21.50 46.00 43.73
C ILE A 456 -21.14 45.37 42.36
N ASN A 457 -22.12 44.68 41.79
CA ASN A 457 -22.64 44.69 40.41
C ASN A 457 -21.73 44.56 39.16
N SER A 458 -21.89 43.39 38.54
CA SER A 458 -22.28 43.19 37.13
C SER A 458 -23.76 43.63 36.89
N PRO A 459 -24.42 43.55 35.71
CA PRO A 459 -24.04 43.51 34.28
C PRO A 459 -24.92 44.45 33.40
N TYR A 460 -24.76 44.39 32.08
CA TYR A 460 -25.73 44.47 30.95
C TYR A 460 -24.94 45.01 29.73
N ASP A 461 -25.03 44.57 28.48
CA ASP A 461 -25.79 43.53 27.79
C ASP A 461 -25.21 43.38 26.36
N VAL A 462 -25.45 42.22 25.72
CA VAL A 462 -25.88 42.07 24.30
C VAL A 462 -24.99 42.49 23.10
N MET A 463 -24.66 41.44 22.31
CA MET A 463 -24.68 41.30 20.84
C MET A 463 -23.50 41.69 19.91
N HIS A 464 -23.18 40.68 19.08
CA HIS A 464 -22.91 40.67 17.63
C HIS A 464 -21.51 41.02 17.04
N THR A 465 -20.85 39.94 16.61
CA THR A 465 -20.27 39.63 15.27
C THR A 465 -19.16 40.47 14.64
N ASN A 466 -18.16 39.69 14.20
CA ASN A 466 -17.42 39.73 12.93
C ASN A 466 -16.11 40.55 12.78
N ASN A 467 -15.17 39.81 12.18
CA ASN A 467 -14.03 40.19 11.35
C ASN A 467 -12.64 40.40 12.00
N SER A 468 -11.76 39.46 11.64
CA SER A 468 -10.29 39.57 11.43
C SER A 468 -9.90 40.79 10.56
N PRO A 469 -8.62 41.00 10.16
CA PRO A 469 -7.35 40.36 10.56
C PRO A 469 -6.22 41.38 10.91
N LEU A 470 -5.09 40.90 11.43
CA LEU A 470 -3.83 41.64 11.45
C LEU A 470 -2.66 40.73 11.07
N TYR A 471 -1.90 41.17 10.05
CA TYR A 471 -0.42 41.19 9.94
C TYR A 471 0.31 39.83 9.78
N GLU A 472 1.42 39.66 9.05
CA GLU A 472 2.28 40.53 8.21
C GLU A 472 3.25 39.62 7.40
N HIS A 473 3.79 40.19 6.32
CA HIS A 473 5.03 39.96 5.55
C HIS A 473 6.02 38.79 5.81
N ASP A 474 6.37 38.15 4.68
CA ASP A 474 7.70 37.97 4.06
C ASP A 474 8.98 37.74 4.89
N ILE A 475 9.57 36.55 4.69
CA ILE A 475 11.01 36.23 4.60
C ILE A 475 11.06 34.95 3.72
N GLY A 476 11.84 34.72 2.66
CA GLY A 476 13.11 35.27 2.18
C GLY A 476 14.18 34.17 2.12
N LEU A 477 14.60 33.78 0.89
CA LEU A 477 15.85 33.07 0.49
C LEU A 477 15.90 31.53 0.74
N GLU A 478 16.53 30.67 -0.08
CA GLU A 478 17.66 30.87 -1.00
C GLU A 478 17.75 29.76 -2.08
N ASN A 479 18.16 30.15 -3.29
CA ASN A 479 18.45 29.29 -4.44
C ASN A 479 19.83 28.62 -4.32
N GLN A 480 19.97 27.35 -4.72
CA GLN A 480 21.27 26.74 -5.01
C GLN A 480 21.57 26.73 -6.51
N VAL A 481 22.81 27.11 -6.82
CA VAL A 481 23.39 27.40 -8.12
C VAL A 481 24.03 26.16 -8.74
N TYR A 482 23.76 25.97 -10.03
CA TYR A 482 24.46 25.09 -10.97
C TYR A 482 25.94 25.51 -11.16
N GLN A 483 26.87 24.55 -11.18
CA GLN A 483 28.10 24.67 -11.97
C GLN A 483 28.49 23.34 -12.63
N ASP A 484 28.47 23.35 -13.96
CA ASP A 484 29.18 22.47 -14.87
C ASP A 484 30.63 22.94 -15.04
N LEU A 485 31.60 22.02 -14.98
CA LEU A 485 32.86 22.10 -15.73
C LEU A 485 33.35 20.68 -16.06
N THR A 486 33.58 20.42 -17.33
CA THR A 486 34.35 19.28 -17.90
C THR A 486 35.69 19.82 -18.45
N PRO A 487 36.57 18.98 -19.03
CA PRO A 487 37.24 17.79 -18.49
C PRO A 487 38.78 17.94 -18.59
N ASP A 488 39.56 17.09 -17.91
CA ASP A 488 40.96 16.90 -18.29
C ASP A 488 41.39 15.43 -18.26
N ARG A 489 42.30 15.18 -19.18
CA ARG A 489 42.78 13.92 -19.74
C ARG A 489 44.13 13.59 -19.10
N GLU A 490 44.36 12.34 -18.68
CA GLU A 490 45.67 11.68 -18.84
C GLU A 490 45.61 10.18 -18.55
N ASP A 491 46.38 9.46 -19.34
CA ASP A 491 46.51 8.01 -19.48
C ASP A 491 47.17 7.33 -18.25
N ASN A 492 46.86 6.04 -18.01
CA ASN A 492 47.87 4.96 -17.88
C ASN A 492 47.26 3.56 -17.62
N ASN A 493 47.36 2.70 -18.64
CA ASN A 493 47.84 1.32 -18.62
C ASN A 493 48.06 0.59 -17.26
N THR A 494 47.29 -0.47 -16.98
CA THR A 494 47.67 -1.93 -17.03
C THR A 494 46.65 -2.84 -16.31
N PRO A 495 46.59 -4.16 -16.65
CA PRO A 495 45.45 -5.04 -16.36
C PRO A 495 45.69 -5.97 -15.17
N TYR A 496 44.64 -6.32 -14.42
CA TYR A 496 44.67 -7.49 -13.52
C TYR A 496 43.28 -8.16 -13.39
N ASP A 497 43.29 -9.42 -13.81
CA ASP A 497 42.70 -10.64 -13.25
C ASP A 497 41.20 -10.81 -12.98
N GLU A 498 40.69 -11.78 -13.75
CA GLU A 498 39.66 -12.77 -13.46
C GLU A 498 39.37 -13.03 -11.96
N LEU A 499 38.09 -12.93 -11.59
CA LEU A 499 37.57 -13.63 -10.42
C LEU A 499 36.36 -14.50 -10.82
N HIS A 500 36.65 -15.78 -11.03
CA HIS A 500 35.67 -16.86 -11.08
C HIS A 500 35.03 -17.05 -9.69
N ILE A 501 33.71 -16.87 -9.57
CA ILE A 501 32.95 -17.35 -8.42
C ILE A 501 32.19 -18.61 -8.83
N LYS A 502 32.68 -19.77 -8.36
CA LYS A 502 31.93 -21.03 -8.26
C LYS A 502 31.00 -20.95 -7.05
N ILE A 503 29.69 -21.11 -7.25
CA ILE A 503 28.75 -21.42 -6.17
C ILE A 503 28.51 -22.94 -6.18
N GLN A 504 28.96 -23.60 -5.11
CA GLN A 504 28.68 -25.00 -4.81
C GLN A 504 27.30 -25.12 -4.17
N HIS A 505 26.48 -26.02 -4.73
CA HIS A 505 25.32 -26.60 -4.08
C HIS A 505 25.70 -27.30 -2.76
N MET A 506 24.96 -27.01 -1.68
CA MET A 506 24.82 -27.93 -0.55
C MET A 506 23.36 -28.35 -0.43
N LYS A 507 23.18 -29.67 -0.38
CA LYS A 507 21.93 -30.39 -0.13
C LYS A 507 21.52 -30.23 1.34
N SER A 508 20.23 -30.04 1.56
CA SER A 508 19.42 -30.78 2.53
C SER A 508 18.02 -30.91 1.98
#